data_AF-A0A836T1W7-F1
#
_entry.id   AF-A0A836T1W7-F1
#
_cell.length_a   1.000
_cell.length_b   1.000
_cell.length_c   1.000
_cell.angle_alpha   90.00
_cell.angle_beta   90.00
_cell.angle_gamma   90.00
#
_symmetry.space_group_name_H-M   'P 1'
#
loop_
_entity.id
_entity.type
_entity.pdbx_description
1 polymer ?
#
loop_
_entity_poly.entity_id
_entity_poly.type
_entity_poly.pdbx_seq_one_letter_code
_entity_poly.pdbx_strand_id
1 'polypeptide(L)' 'MSLINTEVQPFRADAFHNGEFIEVTEASLKGKWSVLIFMPAAFTFN' A
#
# COMPACT_ATOMS: atom_id res chain seq x y z
N MET A 1 15.05 1.50 13.65
CA MET A 1 15.87 2.08 12.57
C MET A 1 14.92 2.67 11.55
N SER A 2 15.24 3.84 10.99
CA SER A 2 14.43 4.46 9.95
C SER A 2 14.51 3.64 8.64
N LEU A 3 13.45 3.70 7.83
CA LEU A 3 13.38 3.07 6.49
C LEU A 3 13.68 4.07 5.35
N ILE A 4 14.24 5.23 5.66
CA ILE A 4 14.63 6.21 4.63
C ILE A 4 15.73 5.62 3.73
N ASN A 5 15.62 5.84 2.42
CA ASN A 5 16.55 5.35 1.38
C ASN A 5 16.70 3.82 1.31
N THR A 6 15.70 3.07 1.78
CA THR A 6 15.64 1.61 1.58
C THR A 6 14.60 1.25 0.52
N GLU A 7 14.83 0.15 -0.19
CA GLU A 7 13.86 -0.39 -1.15
C GLU A 7 12.63 -0.97 -0.43
N VAL A 8 11.45 -0.84 -1.06
CA VAL A 8 10.22 -1.45 -0.56
C VAL A 8 10.35 -2.97 -0.65
N GLN A 9 10.05 -3.66 0.45
CA GLN A 9 10.10 -5.12 0.49
C GLN A 9 8.95 -5.74 -0.32
N PRO A 10 9.11 -6.98 -0.83
CA PRO A 10 8.05 -7.67 -1.53
C PRO A 10 6.79 -7.77 -0.68
N PHE A 11 5.63 -7.52 -1.29
CA PHE A 11 4.35 -7.68 -0.64
C PHE A 11 3.27 -8.08 -1.64
N ARG A 12 2.19 -8.65 -1.11
CA ARG A 12 0.98 -8.95 -1.86
C ARG A 12 -0.22 -8.66 -0.98
N ALA A 13 -1.12 -7.83 -1.46
CA ALA A 13 -2.32 -7.44 -0.72
C ALA A 13 -3.51 -7.37 -1.66
N ASP A 14 -4.66 -7.81 -1.17
CA ASP A 14 -5.94 -7.57 -1.82
C ASP A 14 -6.40 -6.14 -1.47
N ALA A 15 -6.86 -5.40 -2.48
CA ALA A 15 -7.31 -4.03 -2.35
C ALA A 15 -8.66 -3.84 -3.04
N PHE A 16 -9.45 -2.89 -2.55
CA PHE A 16 -10.69 -2.48 -3.20
C PHE A 16 -10.46 -1.17 -3.96
N HIS A 17 -10.70 -1.16 -5.27
CA HIS A 17 -10.54 0.02 -6.12
C HIS A 17 -11.69 0.10 -7.13
N ASN A 18 -12.38 1.25 -7.18
CA ASN A 18 -13.46 1.54 -8.13
C ASN A 18 -14.56 0.46 -8.23
N GLY A 19 -14.92 -0.17 -7.11
CA GLY A 19 -15.99 -1.19 -7.09
C GLY A 19 -15.50 -2.63 -7.23
N GLU A 20 -14.20 -2.85 -7.45
CA GLU A 20 -13.63 -4.16 -7.72
C GLU A 20 -12.53 -4.52 -6.71
N PHE A 21 -12.37 -5.81 -6.46
CA PHE A 21 -11.22 -6.34 -5.74
C PHE A 21 -10.08 -6.58 -6.73
N ILE A 22 -8.93 -6.00 -6.43
CA ILE A 22 -7.70 -6.14 -7.21
C ILE A 22 -6.56 -6.61 -6.31
N GLU A 23 -5.55 -7.20 -6.92
CA GLU A 23 -4.30 -7.53 -6.24
C GLU A 23 -3.28 -6.41 -6.47
N VAL A 24 -2.61 -5.99 -5.39
CA VAL A 24 -1.53 -5.01 -5.44
C VAL A 24 -0.26 -5.65 -4.87
N THR A 25 0.85 -5.47 -5.59
CA THR A 25 2.19 -5.93 -5.18
C THR A 25 3.20 -4.79 -5.28
N GLU A 26 4.43 -4.99 -4.82
CA GLU A 26 5.50 -4.01 -4.99
C GLU A 26 5.79 -3.72 -6.47
N ALA A 27 5.53 -4.67 -7.36
CA ALA A 27 5.65 -4.47 -8.80
C ALA A 27 4.68 -3.42 -9.33
N SER A 28 3.48 -3.30 -8.73
CA SER A 28 2.47 -2.31 -9.10
C SER A 28 2.93 -0.86 -8.85
N LEU A 29 3.93 -0.66 -7.98
CA LEU A 29 4.47 0.65 -7.64
C LEU A 29 5.54 1.14 -8.64
N LYS A 30 6.14 0.23 -9.42
CA LYS A 30 7.29 0.55 -10.29
C LYS A 30 6.92 1.52 -11.41
N GLY A 31 7.82 2.46 -11.71
CA GLY A 31 7.62 3.47 -12.74
C GLY A 31 6.65 4.59 -12.36
N LYS A 32 6.17 4.62 -11.12
CA LYS A 32 5.27 5.65 -10.59
C LYS A 32 5.77 6.14 -9.24
N TRP A 33 5.52 7.42 -8.94
CA TRP A 33 5.61 7.88 -7.56
C TRP A 33 4.41 7.33 -6.79
N SER A 34 4.68 6.74 -5.63
CA SER A 34 3.68 6.06 -4.80
C SER A 34 3.77 6.57 -3.36
N VAL A 35 2.61 6.72 -2.72
CA VAL A 35 2.49 7.09 -1.31
C VAL A 35 1.69 5.99 -0.61
N LEU A 36 2.26 5.38 0.43
CA LEU A 36 1.60 4.35 1.23
C LEU A 36 1.10 4.99 2.53
N ILE A 37 -0.23 5.06 2.71
CA ILE A 37 -0.86 5.65 3.89
C ILE A 37 -1.35 4.52 4.78
N PHE A 38 -0.80 4.44 5.99
CA PHE A 38 -1.23 3.49 7.00
C PHE A 38 -2.18 4.18 7.98
N MET A 39 -3.31 3.54 8.27
CA MET A 39 -4.30 3.99 9.26
C MET A 39 -4.72 2.82 10.15
N PRO A 40 -5.15 3.06 11.41
CA PRO A 40 -5.36 2.00 12.39
C PRO A 40 -6.47 1.01 12.01
N ALA A 41 -7.63 1.51 11.58
CA ALA A 41 -8.74 0.71 11.07
C ALA A 41 -9.77 1.60 10.36
N ALA A 42 -10.60 0.99 9.52
CA ALA A 42 -11.78 1.66 8.98
C ALA A 42 -12.88 1.79 10.06
N PHE A 43 -13.70 2.84 9.97
CA PHE A 43 -14.86 3.07 10.85
C PHE A 43 -14.55 3.13 12.36
N THR A 44 -13.39 3.65 12.73
CA THR A 44 -13.09 3.95 14.14
C THR A 44 -13.70 5.30 14.54
N PHE A 45 -14.40 5.34 15.66
CA PHE A 45 -14.78 6.58 16.33
C PHE A 45 -13.68 6.94 17.33
N ASN A 46 -13.12 8.15 17.24
CA ASN A 46 -12.27 8.71 18.29
C ASN A 46 -13.13 9.33 19.40
#